data_AF-A0A8T0P3R7-F1
#
_entry.id   AF-A0A8T0P3R7-F1
#
_cell.length_a   1.000
_cell.length_b   1.000
_cell.length_c   1.000
_cell.angle_alpha   90.00
_cell.angle_beta   90.00
_cell.angle_gamma   90.00
#
_symmetry.space_group_name_H-M   'P 1'
#
loop_
_entity.id
_entity.type
_entity.pdbx_description
1 polymer ?
#
loop_
_entity_poly.entity_id
_entity_poly.type
_entity_poly.pdbx_seq_one_letter_code
_entity_poly.pdbx_strand_id
1 'polypeptide(L)'
;MYHNTEQVPGWSCSADVSSSRHIYAGLLNGMVLVFDIRRTERPLYSMMGLSAQPIHTLHSVIDNNGCGKILSASAVGPCMWDTDGNQSRPHLLTGVDNQRVCISLACAPPSTDLLVASFRPKVGVSDDANTSQVYLSQTPSCPVGSGKLGHHSFIRRSNGSFSEGTTCFGNVSEVRMSKSAIIPYGDNQHLFAYGDESLRGVRTWQLPSFAIHADVCSHRQPILDLRYAESPGGGRYLGCLSEEKLLVFRIS
;
A
#
# COMPACT_ATOMS: atom_id res chain seq x y z
N MET A 1 26.57 29.71 -0.37
CA MET A 1 26.24 28.73 -1.42
C MET A 1 24.92 28.07 -1.05
N TYR A 2 23.81 28.55 -1.61
CA TYR A 2 22.52 27.88 -1.46
C TYR A 2 22.58 26.62 -2.34
N HIS A 3 22.66 25.45 -1.73
CA HIS A 3 22.35 24.23 -2.47
C HIS A 3 20.88 24.32 -2.87
N ASN A 4 20.66 24.38 -4.18
CA ASN A 4 19.37 24.21 -4.80
C ASN A 4 18.93 22.79 -4.46
N THR A 5 18.26 22.59 -3.32
CA THR A 5 17.60 21.33 -3.02
C THR A 5 16.47 21.21 -4.03
N GLU A 6 16.66 20.42 -5.08
CA GLU A 6 15.60 20.05 -5.99
C GLU A 6 14.37 19.66 -5.17
N GLN A 7 13.26 20.36 -5.39
CA GLN A 7 12.01 20.05 -4.72
C GLN A 7 11.54 18.68 -5.22
N VAL A 8 11.58 17.68 -4.35
CA VAL A 8 11.10 16.34 -4.68
C VAL A 8 9.61 16.24 -4.29
N PRO A 9 8.72 15.84 -5.21
CA PRO A 9 7.29 15.72 -4.91
C PRO A 9 7.01 14.71 -3.79
N GLY A 10 6.08 15.08 -2.90
CA GLY A 10 5.44 14.15 -1.96
C GLY A 10 4.47 13.22 -2.67
N TRP A 11 4.47 11.94 -2.30
CA TRP A 11 3.66 10.88 -2.91
C TRP A 11 2.72 10.20 -1.93
N SER A 12 3.08 10.16 -0.65
CA SER A 12 2.23 9.66 0.42
C SER A 12 2.53 10.39 1.72
N CYS A 13 1.58 10.35 2.65
CA CYS A 13 1.80 10.86 4.00
C CYS A 13 1.02 10.06 5.03
N SER A 14 1.46 10.15 6.28
CA SER A 14 0.73 9.66 7.46
C SER A 14 1.01 10.59 8.63
N ALA A 15 -0.01 10.88 9.41
CA ALA A 15 0.19 11.39 10.77
C ALA A 15 0.77 10.29 11.65
N ASP A 16 1.49 10.68 12.69
CA ASP A 16 2.00 9.76 13.71
C ASP A 16 0.88 9.31 14.64
N VAL A 17 0.75 7.99 14.79
CA VAL A 17 -0.27 7.36 15.63
C VAL A 17 0.01 7.56 17.13
N SER A 18 1.27 7.75 17.50
CA SER A 18 1.75 7.94 18.88
C SER A 18 1.88 9.41 19.28
N SER A 19 1.92 10.33 18.31
CA SER A 19 2.16 11.75 18.53
C SER A 19 1.35 12.61 17.57
N SER A 20 0.55 13.54 18.10
CA SER A 20 -0.17 14.52 17.27
C SER A 20 0.74 15.57 16.60
N ARG A 21 2.06 15.51 16.82
CA ARG A 21 3.01 16.53 16.40
C ARG A 21 3.82 16.13 15.17
N HIS A 22 3.86 14.85 14.83
CA HIS A 22 4.68 14.38 13.72
C HIS A 22 3.85 14.02 12.49
N ILE A 23 4.37 14.39 11.33
CA ILE A 23 3.84 14.00 10.03
C ILE A 23 4.98 13.39 9.22
N TYR A 24 4.71 12.25 8.62
CA TYR A 24 5.62 11.54 7.75
C TYR A 24 5.22 11.78 6.29
N ALA A 25 6.19 12.04 5.42
CA ALA A 25 5.97 12.19 3.98
C ALA A 25 6.89 11.26 3.20
N GLY A 26 6.32 10.38 2.39
CA GLY A 26 7.04 9.56 1.43
C GLY A 26 7.19 10.31 0.10
N LEU A 27 8.38 10.31 -0.47
CA LEU A 27 8.73 11.11 -1.66
C LEU A 27 8.84 10.28 -2.94
N LEU A 28 8.83 10.98 -4.08
CA LEU A 28 9.03 10.41 -5.42
C LEU A 28 10.37 9.67 -5.55
N ASN A 29 11.42 10.13 -4.88
CA ASN A 29 12.77 9.57 -4.97
C ASN A 29 13.06 8.49 -3.92
N GLY A 30 12.03 7.93 -3.27
CA GLY A 30 12.18 6.86 -2.28
C GLY A 30 12.60 7.30 -0.87
N MET A 31 12.70 8.60 -0.61
CA MET A 31 12.99 9.11 0.73
C MET A 31 11.72 9.23 1.58
N VAL A 32 11.90 9.19 2.91
CA VAL A 32 10.88 9.56 3.89
C VAL A 32 11.36 10.77 4.68
N LEU A 33 10.52 11.80 4.75
CA LEU A 33 10.73 12.99 5.59
C LEU A 33 9.87 12.90 6.84
N VAL A 34 10.42 13.35 7.96
CA VAL A 34 9.70 13.49 9.23
C VAL A 34 9.59 14.97 9.55
N PHE A 35 8.37 15.47 9.75
CA PHE A 35 8.10 16.85 10.12
C PHE A 35 7.58 16.92 11.54
N ASP A 36 7.95 17.97 12.28
CA ASP A 36 7.26 18.40 13.51
C ASP A 36 6.44 19.63 13.17
N ILE A 37 5.14 19.59 13.41
CA ILE A 37 4.24 20.71 13.08
C ILE A 37 4.60 22.01 13.82
N ARG A 38 5.39 21.93 14.90
CA ARG A 38 5.90 23.10 15.64
C ARG A 38 7.15 23.71 14.99
N ARG A 39 7.80 23.00 14.06
CA ARG A 39 9.02 23.40 13.36
C ARG A 39 8.78 23.42 11.85
N THR A 40 8.41 24.58 11.32
CA THR A 40 7.96 24.73 9.94
C THR A 40 9.08 25.03 8.93
N GLU A 41 10.32 25.22 9.38
CA GLU A 41 11.44 25.63 8.52
C GLU A 41 12.03 24.48 7.70
N ARG A 42 12.06 23.27 8.25
CA ARG A 42 12.66 22.08 7.63
C ARG A 42 12.20 20.79 8.30
N PRO A 43 12.30 19.63 7.60
CA PRO A 43 12.09 18.33 8.23
C PRO A 43 12.99 18.14 9.47
N LEU A 44 12.49 17.42 10.47
CA LEU A 44 13.28 16.89 11.57
C LEU A 44 14.33 15.90 11.06
N TYR A 45 13.88 14.95 10.23
CA TYR A 45 14.69 13.88 9.68
C TYR A 45 14.42 13.69 8.20
N SER A 46 15.45 13.24 7.50
CA SER A 46 15.39 12.85 6.10
C SER A 46 16.05 11.48 5.97
N MET A 47 15.27 10.47 5.61
CA MET A 47 15.68 9.07 5.67
C MET A 47 15.70 8.48 4.26
N MET A 48 16.81 7.85 3.89
CA MET A 48 17.01 7.24 2.58
C MET A 48 16.35 5.86 2.51
N GLY A 49 15.58 5.62 1.45
CA GLY A 49 14.94 4.34 1.20
C GLY A 49 15.86 3.26 0.63
N LEU A 50 15.27 2.09 0.38
CA LEU A 50 15.97 0.97 -0.27
C LEU A 50 16.21 1.19 -1.76
N SER A 51 15.45 2.08 -2.40
CA SER A 51 15.55 2.41 -3.82
C SER A 51 15.12 3.85 -4.07
N ALA A 52 15.33 4.34 -5.30
CA ALA A 52 14.86 5.64 -5.75
C ALA A 52 13.40 5.65 -6.23
N GLN A 53 12.63 4.57 -5.97
CA GLN A 53 11.25 4.44 -6.43
C GLN A 53 10.28 5.20 -5.51
N PRO A 54 9.14 5.71 -6.03
CA PRO A 54 8.21 6.49 -5.22
C PRO A 54 7.65 5.72 -4.02
N ILE A 55 7.61 6.37 -2.86
CA ILE A 55 6.93 5.83 -1.68
C ILE A 55 5.43 6.12 -1.82
N HIS A 56 4.69 5.15 -2.34
CA HIS A 56 3.26 5.31 -2.66
C HIS A 56 2.34 5.04 -1.47
N THR A 57 2.81 4.34 -0.44
CA THR A 57 2.04 4.07 0.78
C THR A 57 2.91 4.34 1.98
N LEU A 58 2.31 4.95 3.01
CA LEU A 58 2.95 5.24 4.28
C LEU A 58 1.89 5.10 5.38
N HIS A 59 2.21 4.36 6.44
CA HIS A 59 1.39 4.20 7.63
C HIS A 59 2.26 4.34 8.87
N SER A 60 1.81 5.12 9.85
CA SER A 60 2.38 5.09 11.19
C SER A 60 1.72 3.98 12.01
N VAL A 61 2.53 3.18 12.69
CA VAL A 61 2.09 2.03 13.48
C VAL A 61 2.93 1.91 14.75
N ILE A 62 2.47 1.07 15.68
CA ILE A 62 3.12 0.75 16.94
C ILE A 62 3.49 -0.72 16.89
N ASP A 63 4.74 -1.04 17.21
CA ASP A 63 5.19 -2.42 17.34
C ASP A 63 4.81 -3.04 18.69
N ASN A 64 5.08 -4.34 18.84
CA ASN A 64 4.75 -5.08 20.06
C ASN A 64 5.53 -4.62 21.30
N ASN A 65 6.59 -3.83 21.12
CA ASN A 65 7.35 -3.23 22.21
C ASN A 65 6.80 -1.84 22.59
N GLY A 66 5.73 -1.38 21.93
CA GLY A 66 5.17 -0.05 22.11
C GLY A 66 5.95 1.05 21.36
N CYS A 67 6.91 0.68 20.52
CA CYS A 67 7.72 1.63 19.77
C CYS A 67 7.02 2.03 18.47
N GLY A 68 7.02 3.33 18.19
CA GLY A 68 6.57 3.86 16.90
C GLY A 68 7.42 3.31 15.76
N LYS A 69 6.76 2.90 14.68
CA LYS A 69 7.38 2.49 13.42
C LYS A 69 6.64 3.15 12.26
N ILE A 70 7.33 3.22 11.13
CA ILE A 70 6.71 3.58 9.86
C ILE A 70 6.68 2.34 9.00
N LEU A 71 5.54 2.04 8.40
CA LEU A 71 5.42 1.09 7.31
C LEU A 71 5.28 1.87 6.01
N SER A 72 6.07 1.50 5.01
CA SER A 72 5.99 2.09 3.68
C SER A 72 5.88 1.03 2.61
N ALA A 73 5.42 1.41 1.43
CA ALA A 73 5.61 0.61 0.23
C ALA A 73 6.06 1.46 -0.96
N SER A 74 6.96 0.88 -1.74
CA SER A 74 7.39 1.33 -3.06
C SER A 74 7.29 0.15 -4.03
N ALA A 75 7.62 0.36 -5.31
CA ALA A 75 7.66 -0.71 -6.31
C ALA A 75 8.45 -1.96 -5.88
N VAL A 76 9.48 -1.80 -5.04
CA VAL A 76 10.32 -2.88 -4.51
C VAL A 76 9.58 -3.78 -3.52
N GLY A 77 8.64 -3.24 -2.75
CA GLY A 77 7.94 -3.97 -1.70
C GLY A 77 7.70 -3.15 -0.43
N PRO A 78 7.04 -3.77 0.56
CA PRO A 78 6.79 -3.18 1.86
C PRO A 78 8.07 -3.13 2.71
N CYS A 79 8.33 -1.99 3.34
CA CYS A 79 9.47 -1.75 4.21
C CYS A 79 9.03 -1.18 5.55
N MET A 80 9.83 -1.40 6.59
CA MET A 80 9.65 -0.83 7.92
C MET A 80 10.82 0.06 8.30
N TRP A 81 10.53 1.16 8.98
CA TRP A 81 11.48 2.17 9.45
C TRP A 81 11.32 2.39 10.94
N ASP A 82 12.43 2.66 11.60
CA ASP A 82 12.44 3.14 12.99
C ASP A 82 12.15 4.65 13.02
N THR A 83 11.35 5.09 13.99
CA THR A 83 11.04 6.52 14.20
C THR A 83 12.04 7.22 15.13
N ASP A 84 13.05 6.50 15.63
CA ASP A 84 14.00 6.99 16.63
C ASP A 84 15.05 7.97 16.08
N GLY A 85 14.98 8.29 14.78
CA GLY A 85 15.83 9.29 14.15
C GLY A 85 17.27 8.81 13.93
N ASN A 86 17.57 7.54 14.20
CA ASN A 86 18.92 6.98 14.05
C ASN A 86 19.37 6.85 12.58
N GLN A 87 18.54 7.32 11.63
CA GLN A 87 18.73 7.22 10.18
C GLN A 87 19.07 5.79 9.72
N SER A 88 18.61 4.79 10.48
CA SER A 88 18.78 3.39 10.14
C SER A 88 18.11 3.14 8.79
N ARG A 89 18.80 2.36 7.94
CA ARG A 89 18.26 1.99 6.63
C ARG A 89 17.01 1.14 6.87
N PRO A 90 15.90 1.38 6.16
CA PRO A 90 14.69 0.57 6.32
C PRO A 90 14.92 -0.90 6.05
N HIS A 91 14.08 -1.73 6.65
CA HIS A 91 14.08 -3.18 6.47
C HIS A 91 12.96 -3.60 5.52
N LEU A 92 13.28 -4.33 4.46
CA LEU A 92 12.27 -4.95 3.60
C LEU A 92 11.56 -6.07 4.36
N LEU A 93 10.23 -6.12 4.30
CA LEU A 93 9.43 -7.09 5.06
C LEU A 93 9.21 -8.41 4.32
N THR A 94 9.42 -8.40 3.01
CA THR A 94 9.36 -9.59 2.14
C THR A 94 10.72 -9.85 1.52
N GLY A 95 10.90 -11.02 0.89
CA GLY A 95 12.06 -11.24 0.02
C GLY A 95 12.09 -10.23 -1.14
N VAL A 96 13.28 -9.98 -1.68
CA VAL A 96 13.45 -9.24 -2.94
C VAL A 96 12.92 -10.11 -4.07
N ASP A 97 11.95 -9.60 -4.83
CA ASP A 97 11.42 -10.26 -6.00
C ASP A 97 11.35 -9.26 -7.15
N ASN A 98 12.15 -9.51 -8.19
CA ASN A 98 12.30 -8.62 -9.34
C ASN A 98 11.23 -8.85 -10.42
N GLN A 99 10.37 -9.85 -10.26
CA GLN A 99 9.31 -10.19 -11.23
C GLN A 99 7.97 -9.54 -10.90
N ARG A 100 7.84 -8.92 -9.73
CA ARG A 100 6.62 -8.26 -9.28
C ARG A 100 6.87 -6.81 -8.89
N VAL A 101 5.83 -5.99 -9.04
CA VAL A 101 5.82 -4.59 -8.64
C VAL A 101 4.79 -4.45 -7.54
N CYS A 102 5.23 -4.03 -6.35
CA CYS A 102 4.31 -3.70 -5.26
C CYS A 102 3.55 -2.41 -5.61
N ILE A 103 2.23 -2.46 -5.44
CA ILE A 103 1.32 -1.37 -5.84
C ILE A 103 0.42 -0.91 -4.69
N SER A 104 0.28 -1.70 -3.62
CA SER A 104 -0.46 -1.32 -2.42
C SER A 104 0.05 -2.06 -1.20
N LEU A 105 -0.15 -1.43 -0.03
CA LEU A 105 0.09 -2.02 1.27
C LEU A 105 -1.06 -1.63 2.20
N ALA A 106 -1.83 -2.61 2.65
CA ALA A 106 -2.78 -2.46 3.73
C ALA A 106 -2.14 -2.92 5.05
N CYS A 107 -2.48 -2.22 6.13
CA CYS A 107 -2.24 -2.67 7.49
C CYS A 107 -3.53 -2.47 8.31
N ALA A 108 -3.56 -3.01 9.53
CA ALA A 108 -4.60 -2.72 10.53
C ALA A 108 -3.99 -1.88 11.68
N PRO A 109 -3.84 -0.55 11.51
CA PRO A 109 -3.35 0.30 12.57
C PRO A 109 -4.21 0.18 13.84
N PRO A 110 -3.60 0.32 15.03
CA PRO A 110 -2.22 0.74 15.25
C PRO A 110 -1.18 -0.40 15.17
N SER A 111 -1.58 -1.66 14.96
CA SER A 111 -0.65 -2.80 15.01
C SER A 111 0.25 -2.92 13.78
N THR A 112 1.47 -3.44 13.98
CA THR A 112 2.40 -3.83 12.91
C THR A 112 2.19 -5.25 12.37
N ASP A 113 1.34 -6.07 13.01
CA ASP A 113 1.49 -7.53 12.90
C ASP A 113 0.78 -8.15 11.70
N LEU A 114 -0.18 -7.44 11.12
CA LEU A 114 -1.05 -7.94 10.07
C LEU A 114 -1.04 -6.98 8.88
N LEU A 115 -0.45 -7.43 7.78
CA LEU A 115 -0.27 -6.66 6.56
C LEU A 115 -0.74 -7.46 5.35
N VAL A 116 -1.18 -6.75 4.31
CA VAL A 116 -1.38 -7.33 2.98
C VAL A 116 -0.72 -6.43 1.94
N ALA A 117 0.26 -6.98 1.23
CA ALA A 117 0.88 -6.30 0.09
C ALA A 117 0.23 -6.79 -1.20
N SER A 118 -0.08 -5.87 -2.09
CA SER A 118 -0.66 -6.18 -3.41
C SER A 118 0.37 -5.93 -4.50
N PHE A 119 0.46 -6.85 -5.43
CA PHE A 119 1.46 -6.84 -6.49
C PHE A 119 0.82 -7.03 -7.85
N ARG A 120 1.45 -6.42 -8.86
CA ARG A 120 1.21 -6.75 -10.26
C ARG A 120 2.47 -7.35 -10.89
N PRO A 121 2.36 -8.22 -11.90
CA PRO A 121 3.51 -8.70 -12.64
C PRO A 121 4.29 -7.53 -13.26
N LYS A 122 5.61 -7.62 -13.26
CA LYS A 122 6.43 -6.73 -14.06
C LYS A 122 6.18 -7.06 -15.53
N VAL A 123 6.04 -6.03 -16.37
CA VAL A 123 5.94 -6.25 -17.81
C VAL A 123 7.31 -6.77 -18.27
N GLY A 124 7.37 -8.03 -18.66
CA GLY A 124 8.58 -8.61 -19.25
C GLY A 124 8.86 -7.93 -20.59
N VAL A 125 10.09 -7.47 -20.80
CA VAL A 125 10.63 -7.43 -22.15
C VAL A 125 10.95 -8.90 -22.45
N SER A 126 10.22 -9.52 -23.37
CA SER A 126 10.62 -10.86 -23.83
C SER A 126 12.03 -10.77 -24.42
N ASP A 127 12.95 -11.63 -24.00
CA ASP A 127 14.33 -11.70 -24.51
C ASP A 127 14.43 -12.13 -26.00
N ASP A 128 13.31 -12.35 -26.67
CA ASP A 128 13.23 -12.61 -28.12
C ASP A 128 12.86 -11.35 -28.90
N ALA A 129 13.77 -10.38 -29.00
CA ALA A 129 13.66 -9.31 -30.00
C ALA A 129 15.03 -8.74 -30.36
N ASN A 130 15.85 -9.55 -31.02
CA ASN A 130 16.86 -9.00 -31.91
C ASN A 130 16.14 -8.28 -33.07
N THR A 131 16.65 -7.08 -33.38
CA THR A 131 16.42 -6.28 -34.60
C THR A 131 15.06 -5.59 -34.79
N SER A 132 15.10 -4.28 -34.55
CA SER A 132 14.52 -3.21 -35.38
C SER A 132 13.01 -3.11 -35.55
N GLN A 133 12.47 -2.04 -34.95
CA GLN A 133 11.24 -1.32 -35.31
C GLN A 133 9.99 -2.17 -35.55
N VAL A 134 9.08 -2.20 -34.57
CA VAL A 134 7.65 -1.86 -34.76
C VAL A 134 7.08 -1.53 -33.37
N TYR A 135 6.83 -0.24 -33.10
CA TYR A 135 5.68 0.15 -32.27
C TYR A 135 4.45 -0.46 -32.96
N LEU A 136 3.76 -1.41 -32.31
CA LEU A 136 2.53 -2.12 -32.73
C LEU A 136 2.72 -3.65 -32.83
N SER A 137 2.64 -4.34 -31.69
CA SER A 137 2.10 -5.69 -31.64
C SER A 137 1.22 -5.83 -30.39
N GLN A 138 0.06 -5.18 -30.43
CA GLN A 138 -1.05 -5.49 -29.55
C GLN A 138 -1.63 -6.84 -29.99
N THR A 139 -1.37 -7.90 -29.24
CA THR A 139 -2.24 -9.08 -29.24
C THR A 139 -3.43 -8.80 -28.30
N PRO A 140 -4.69 -8.94 -28.76
CA PRO A 140 -5.85 -8.56 -27.97
C PRO A 140 -6.26 -9.72 -27.05
N SER A 141 -6.15 -9.57 -25.73
CA SER A 141 -6.67 -10.61 -24.83
C SER A 141 -7.37 -10.12 -23.57
N CYS A 142 -7.61 -8.82 -23.42
CA CYS A 142 -8.48 -8.32 -22.36
C CYS A 142 -9.16 -7.03 -22.84
N PRO A 143 -10.50 -6.90 -22.68
CA PRO A 143 -11.16 -5.62 -22.95
C PRO A 143 -10.48 -4.53 -22.11
N VAL A 144 -10.21 -3.38 -22.73
CA VAL A 144 -9.59 -2.23 -22.08
C VAL A 144 -10.33 -1.96 -20.76
N GLY A 145 -9.64 -2.11 -19.64
CA GLY A 145 -10.20 -1.92 -18.30
C GLY A 145 -10.74 -3.17 -17.59
N SER A 146 -10.29 -4.38 -17.93
CA SER A 146 -10.54 -5.59 -17.13
C SER A 146 -9.47 -5.88 -16.05
N GLY A 147 -8.36 -5.12 -16.05
CA GLY A 147 -7.21 -5.34 -15.16
C GLY A 147 -6.28 -6.47 -15.60
N LYS A 148 -5.16 -6.62 -14.90
CA LYS A 148 -4.22 -7.73 -15.03
C LYS A 148 -4.35 -8.67 -13.83
N LEU A 149 -4.06 -9.95 -14.03
CA LEU A 149 -3.95 -10.89 -12.92
C LEU A 149 -2.76 -10.48 -12.03
N GLY A 150 -3.07 -9.97 -10.84
CA GLY A 150 -2.11 -9.70 -9.78
C GLY A 150 -2.30 -10.65 -8.62
N HIS A 151 -1.51 -10.45 -7.58
CA HIS A 151 -1.62 -11.24 -6.36
C HIS A 151 -1.51 -10.37 -5.12
N HIS A 152 -2.14 -10.85 -4.05
CA HIS A 152 -2.12 -10.23 -2.74
C HIS A 152 -1.46 -11.21 -1.78
N SER A 153 -0.40 -10.76 -1.11
CA SER A 153 0.34 -11.58 -0.16
C SER A 153 0.04 -11.14 1.26
N PHE A 154 -0.38 -12.11 2.07
CA PHE A 154 -0.50 -11.91 3.52
C PHE A 154 0.90 -11.89 4.12
N ILE A 155 1.19 -10.88 4.93
CA ILE A 155 2.46 -10.75 5.63
C ILE A 155 2.15 -10.64 7.11
N ARG A 156 2.77 -11.51 7.90
CA ARG A 156 2.56 -11.57 9.33
C ARG A 156 3.88 -11.45 10.07
N ARG A 157 3.85 -10.73 11.18
CA ARG A 157 4.95 -10.73 12.14
C ARG A 157 4.88 -11.92 13.07
N SER A 158 5.99 -12.63 13.25
CA SER A 158 6.15 -13.71 14.22
C SER A 158 7.54 -13.65 14.84
N ASN A 159 7.64 -13.66 16.17
CA ASN A 159 8.91 -13.63 16.91
C ASN A 159 9.87 -12.51 16.46
N GLY A 160 9.33 -11.32 16.15
CA GLY A 160 10.12 -10.15 15.76
C GLY A 160 10.46 -10.06 14.27
N SER A 161 10.31 -11.14 13.49
CA SER A 161 10.52 -11.14 12.04
C SER A 161 9.20 -11.16 11.26
N PHE A 162 9.25 -10.75 10.00
CA PHE A 162 8.11 -10.81 9.08
C PHE A 162 8.27 -11.99 8.14
N SER A 163 7.17 -12.69 7.88
CA SER A 163 7.09 -13.72 6.86
C SER A 163 5.91 -13.49 5.93
N GLU A 164 6.15 -13.74 4.65
CA GLU A 164 5.12 -13.83 3.63
C GLU A 164 4.43 -15.20 3.75
N GLY A 165 3.11 -15.20 3.90
CA GLY A 165 2.29 -16.39 4.07
C GLY A 165 1.47 -16.70 2.82
N THR A 166 0.19 -17.03 3.02
CA THR A 166 -0.75 -17.32 1.94
C THR A 166 -0.82 -16.16 0.95
N THR A 167 -1.05 -16.49 -0.32
CA THR A 167 -1.32 -15.53 -1.38
C THR A 167 -2.68 -15.80 -2.01
N CYS A 168 -3.31 -14.77 -2.55
CA CYS A 168 -4.48 -14.91 -3.41
C CYS A 168 -4.33 -14.07 -4.67
N PHE A 169 -5.21 -14.30 -5.64
CA PHE A 169 -5.19 -13.62 -6.92
C PHE A 169 -6.39 -12.70 -7.07
N GLY A 170 -6.19 -11.57 -7.73
CA GLY A 170 -7.21 -10.57 -8.01
C GLY A 170 -6.86 -9.78 -9.26
N ASN A 171 -7.84 -9.10 -9.86
CA ASN A 171 -7.59 -8.26 -11.02
C ASN A 171 -7.17 -6.87 -10.57
N VAL A 172 -5.90 -6.54 -10.81
CA VAL A 172 -5.25 -5.31 -10.37
C VAL A 172 -5.03 -4.33 -11.52
N SER A 173 -4.85 -3.06 -11.20
CA SER A 173 -4.61 -2.03 -12.21
C SER A 173 -3.24 -2.16 -12.86
N GLU A 174 -3.20 -2.04 -14.19
CA GLU A 174 -1.94 -2.02 -14.94
C GLU A 174 -1.09 -0.78 -14.67
N VAL A 175 -1.76 0.33 -14.36
CA VAL A 175 -1.10 1.64 -14.24
C VAL A 175 -1.30 2.22 -12.85
N ARG A 176 -2.52 2.19 -12.31
CA ARG A 176 -2.85 2.84 -11.04
C ARG A 176 -2.31 2.07 -9.83
N MET A 177 -2.15 2.80 -8.73
CA MET A 177 -1.85 2.26 -7.41
C MET A 177 -3.14 2.29 -6.58
N SER A 178 -4.04 1.34 -6.82
CA SER A 178 -5.30 1.25 -6.09
C SER A 178 -5.02 1.00 -4.61
N LYS A 179 -5.66 1.78 -3.73
CA LYS A 179 -5.55 1.56 -2.29
C LYS A 179 -6.38 0.37 -1.85
N SER A 180 -5.96 -0.23 -0.75
CA SER A 180 -6.58 -1.39 -0.14
C SER A 180 -6.67 -1.20 1.36
N ALA A 181 -7.60 -1.90 1.99
CA ALA A 181 -7.84 -1.78 3.43
C ALA A 181 -7.88 -3.16 4.10
N ILE A 182 -7.51 -3.19 5.38
CA ILE A 182 -7.84 -4.30 6.26
C ILE A 182 -8.95 -3.83 7.19
N ILE A 183 -9.96 -4.67 7.34
CA ILE A 183 -11.18 -4.40 8.09
C ILE A 183 -11.29 -5.42 9.23
N PRO A 184 -11.29 -4.99 10.50
CA PRO A 184 -11.64 -5.86 11.62
C PRO A 184 -13.07 -6.40 11.44
N TYR A 185 -13.21 -7.72 11.52
CA TYR A 185 -14.48 -8.43 11.29
C TYR A 185 -14.65 -9.52 12.34
N GLY A 186 -15.69 -9.45 13.17
CA GLY A 186 -15.87 -10.40 14.28
C GLY A 186 -14.70 -10.45 15.29
N ASP A 187 -14.64 -11.52 16.07
CA ASP A 187 -13.61 -11.70 17.09
C ASP A 187 -12.27 -12.14 16.48
N ASN A 188 -11.33 -11.20 16.44
CA ASN A 188 -9.96 -11.41 15.96
C ASN A 188 -9.84 -11.90 14.50
N GLN A 189 -10.90 -11.77 13.69
CA GLN A 189 -10.85 -11.99 12.25
C GLN A 189 -10.74 -10.66 11.51
N HIS A 190 -10.21 -10.73 10.30
CA HIS A 190 -9.97 -9.56 9.47
C HIS A 190 -10.39 -9.87 8.04
N LEU A 191 -10.94 -8.88 7.37
CA LEU A 191 -11.16 -8.90 5.93
C LEU A 191 -10.09 -8.06 5.26
N PHE A 192 -9.55 -8.55 4.15
CA PHE A 192 -8.83 -7.74 3.19
C PHE A 192 -9.82 -7.22 2.15
N ALA A 193 -9.81 -5.91 1.87
CA ALA A 193 -10.62 -5.27 0.86
C ALA A 193 -9.74 -4.64 -0.22
N TYR A 194 -10.03 -4.95 -1.49
CA TYR A 194 -9.30 -4.43 -2.65
C TYR A 194 -10.28 -4.01 -3.75
N GLY A 195 -9.93 -2.93 -4.47
CA GLY A 195 -10.65 -2.48 -5.65
C GLY A 195 -10.32 -3.34 -6.86
N ASP A 196 -11.13 -4.37 -7.13
CA ASP A 196 -10.91 -5.30 -8.24
C ASP A 196 -11.34 -4.66 -9.57
N GLU A 197 -10.41 -4.60 -10.51
CA GLU A 197 -10.59 -3.94 -11.82
C GLU A 197 -11.64 -4.62 -12.69
N SER A 198 -11.69 -5.96 -12.66
CA SER A 198 -12.65 -6.73 -13.44
C SER A 198 -14.07 -6.56 -12.90
N LEU A 199 -14.18 -6.50 -11.57
CA LEU A 199 -15.44 -6.33 -10.86
C LEU A 199 -15.98 -4.90 -10.98
N ARG A 200 -15.09 -3.93 -11.17
CA ARG A 200 -15.39 -2.48 -11.07
C ARG A 200 -16.10 -2.16 -9.74
N GLY A 201 -15.51 -2.72 -8.69
CA GLY A 201 -16.08 -2.77 -7.35
C GLY A 201 -15.04 -3.22 -6.34
N VAL A 202 -15.47 -3.47 -5.12
CA VAL A 202 -14.62 -3.96 -4.04
C VAL A 202 -14.84 -5.43 -3.86
N ARG A 203 -13.77 -6.21 -3.90
CA ARG A 203 -13.78 -7.60 -3.44
C ARG A 203 -13.19 -7.68 -2.05
N THR A 204 -13.76 -8.54 -1.21
CA THR A 204 -13.29 -8.80 0.13
C THR A 204 -12.95 -10.27 0.34
N TRP A 205 -11.89 -10.52 1.11
CA TRP A 205 -11.42 -11.86 1.45
C TRP A 205 -11.18 -11.97 2.94
N GLN A 206 -11.46 -13.14 3.51
CA GLN A 206 -11.13 -13.47 4.90
C GLN A 206 -9.63 -13.70 5.06
N LEU A 207 -9.01 -13.11 6.07
CA LEU A 207 -7.61 -13.36 6.42
C LEU A 207 -7.50 -14.39 7.55
N PRO A 208 -6.48 -15.27 7.53
CA PRO A 208 -5.38 -15.35 6.57
C PRO A 208 -5.64 -16.30 5.37
N SER A 209 -6.82 -16.93 5.31
CA SER A 209 -7.13 -17.97 4.30
C SER A 209 -7.28 -17.45 2.88
N PHE A 210 -7.57 -16.15 2.74
CA PHE A 210 -8.06 -15.51 1.52
C PHE A 210 -9.29 -16.19 0.91
N ALA A 211 -10.18 -16.75 1.74
CA ALA A 211 -11.50 -17.16 1.26
C ALA A 211 -12.30 -15.92 0.84
N ILE A 212 -12.90 -15.92 -0.35
CA ILE A 212 -13.74 -14.81 -0.81
C ILE A 212 -14.90 -14.65 0.17
N HIS A 213 -15.10 -13.42 0.65
CA HIS A 213 -16.16 -13.08 1.59
C HIS A 213 -17.35 -12.43 0.88
N ALA A 214 -17.11 -11.36 0.12
CA ALA A 214 -18.16 -10.62 -0.57
C ALA A 214 -17.60 -9.76 -1.71
N ASP A 215 -18.46 -9.53 -2.72
CA ASP A 215 -18.23 -8.61 -3.84
C ASP A 215 -19.23 -7.43 -3.76
N VAL A 216 -18.72 -6.20 -3.77
CA VAL A 216 -19.48 -4.95 -3.66
C VAL A 216 -19.33 -4.14 -4.95
N CYS A 217 -20.32 -4.23 -5.84
CA CYS A 217 -20.25 -3.70 -7.21
C CYS A 217 -20.96 -2.34 -7.40
N SER A 218 -21.16 -1.58 -6.32
CA SER A 218 -22.04 -0.40 -6.30
C SER A 218 -21.53 0.78 -7.14
N HIS A 219 -20.24 0.83 -7.45
CA HIS A 219 -19.64 1.91 -8.23
C HIS A 219 -19.83 1.72 -9.74
N ARG A 220 -19.72 0.48 -10.26
CA ARG A 220 -19.61 0.16 -11.70
C ARG A 220 -18.46 0.91 -12.40
N GLN A 221 -17.48 1.36 -11.62
CA GLN A 221 -16.28 2.09 -12.03
C GLN A 221 -15.08 1.57 -11.24
N PRO A 222 -13.84 1.78 -11.72
CA PRO A 222 -12.65 1.47 -10.96
C PRO A 222 -12.65 2.17 -9.59
N ILE A 223 -12.26 1.44 -8.57
CA ILE A 223 -12.11 1.98 -7.22
C ILE A 223 -10.74 2.65 -7.11
N LEU A 224 -10.75 3.93 -6.75
CA LEU A 224 -9.57 4.79 -6.66
C LEU A 224 -8.97 4.80 -5.25
N ASP A 225 -9.81 4.77 -4.22
CA ASP A 225 -9.38 4.70 -2.82
C ASP A 225 -10.31 3.83 -1.97
N LEU A 226 -9.75 3.20 -0.95
CA LEU A 226 -10.44 2.38 0.03
C LEU A 226 -9.91 2.68 1.43
N ARG A 227 -10.81 3.04 2.34
CA ARG A 227 -10.45 3.40 3.72
C ARG A 227 -11.42 2.80 4.72
N TYR A 228 -10.87 2.03 5.66
CA TYR A 228 -11.56 1.65 6.88
C TYR A 228 -11.43 2.75 7.92
N ALA A 229 -12.51 3.01 8.65
CA ALA A 229 -12.51 3.90 9.81
C ALA A 229 -13.46 3.39 10.89
N GLU A 230 -13.05 3.57 12.13
CA GLU A 230 -13.90 3.36 13.30
C GLU A 230 -14.21 4.71 13.95
N SER A 231 -15.48 4.93 14.23
CA SER A 231 -15.96 6.12 14.92
C SER A 231 -15.80 5.97 16.43
N PRO A 232 -15.67 7.07 17.19
CA PRO A 232 -15.63 7.02 18.65
C PRO A 232 -16.85 6.35 19.29
N GLY A 233 -17.99 6.33 18.59
CA GLY A 233 -19.23 5.65 19.01
C GLY A 233 -19.28 4.16 18.67
N GLY A 234 -18.17 3.55 18.23
CA GLY A 234 -18.08 2.12 17.89
C GLY A 234 -18.67 1.75 16.52
N GLY A 235 -19.15 2.72 15.75
CA GLY A 235 -19.55 2.51 14.36
C GLY A 235 -18.33 2.27 13.47
N ARG A 236 -18.36 1.20 12.67
CA ARG A 236 -17.29 0.79 11.76
C ARG A 236 -17.71 1.02 10.32
N TYR A 237 -16.84 1.61 9.51
CA TYR A 237 -17.18 2.05 8.17
C TYR A 237 -16.08 1.70 7.16
N LEU A 238 -16.50 1.35 5.94
CA LEU A 238 -15.64 1.26 4.77
C LEU A 238 -16.05 2.34 3.77
N GLY A 239 -15.17 3.31 3.55
CA GLY A 239 -15.29 4.28 2.47
C GLY A 239 -14.69 3.73 1.18
N CYS A 240 -15.45 3.80 0.10
CA CYS A 240 -15.07 3.37 -1.24
C CYS A 240 -15.20 4.56 -2.19
N LEU A 241 -14.09 4.98 -2.80
CA LEU A 241 -14.06 6.12 -3.71
C LEU A 241 -13.89 5.65 -5.15
N SER A 242 -14.68 6.23 -6.04
CA SER A 242 -14.53 6.17 -7.49
C SER A 242 -14.43 7.60 -8.03
N GLU A 243 -14.27 7.75 -9.34
CA GLU A 243 -14.20 9.08 -9.98
C GLU A 243 -15.45 9.93 -9.71
N GLU A 244 -16.64 9.32 -9.69
CA GLU A 244 -17.90 10.05 -9.57
C GLU A 244 -18.51 10.07 -8.17
N LYS A 245 -18.16 9.10 -7.32
CA LYS A 245 -18.89 8.86 -6.07
C LYS A 245 -18.02 8.26 -4.98
N LEU A 246 -18.31 8.72 -3.76
CA LEU A 246 -17.90 8.12 -2.49
C LEU A 246 -19.09 7.36 -1.91
N LEU A 247 -18.93 6.07 -1.66
CA LEU A 247 -19.88 5.26 -0.92
C LEU A 247 -19.30 4.90 0.45
N VAL A 248 -20.14 4.94 1.48
CA VAL A 248 -19.74 4.58 2.84
C VAL A 248 -20.62 3.42 3.29
N PHE A 249 -19.99 2.27 3.49
CA PHE A 249 -20.65 1.06 3.97
C PHE A 249 -20.47 0.96 5.48
N ARG A 250 -21.55 0.70 6.20
CA ARG A 250 -21.49 0.34 7.62
C ARG A 250 -21.16 -1.15 7.74
N ILE A 251 -20.18 -1.46 8.57
CA ILE A 251 -19.79 -2.83 8.89
C ILE A 251 -20.50 -3.22 10.18
N SER A 252 -21.24 -4.32 10.16
CA SER A 252 -21.98 -4.90 11.28
C SER A 252 -21.26 -6.11 11.84
#